data_AF-A0A1L7NFY5-F1
#
_entry.id   AF-A0A1L7NFY5-F1
#
_cell.length_a   1.000
_cell.length_b   1.000
_cell.length_c   1.000
_cell.angle_alpha   90.00
_cell.angle_beta   90.00
_cell.angle_gamma   90.00
#
_symmetry.space_group_name_H-M   'P 1'
#
loop_
_entity.id
_entity.type
_entity.pdbx_description
1 polymer ?
#
loop_
_entity_poly.entity_id
_entity_poly.type
_entity_poly.pdbx_seq_one_letter_code
_entity_poly.pdbx_strand_id
1 'polypeptide(L)' 'MNSTQTRSAAFITWLSRHMRRPVLDEAAYDRAPLEAANLEHRRQVSHGEWLEMVRTANRALIQWSV' A
#
# COMPACT_ATOMS: atom_id res chain seq x y z
N MET A 1 13.38 22.47 -1.02
CA MET A 1 12.99 22.04 0.34
C MET A 1 12.14 20.79 0.18
N ASN A 2 12.71 19.61 0.44
CA ASN A 2 11.95 18.36 0.41
C ASN A 2 11.07 18.34 1.66
N SER A 3 9.79 18.64 1.49
CA SER A 3 8.78 18.44 2.52
C SER A 3 8.86 16.99 2.95
N THR A 4 9.29 16.72 4.18
CA THR A 4 9.03 15.47 4.86
C THR A 4 7.51 15.37 5.01
N GLN A 5 6.84 14.90 3.96
CA GLN A 5 5.42 14.62 3.97
C GLN A 5 5.20 13.57 5.06
N THR A 6 4.69 13.99 6.22
CA THR A 6 4.30 13.07 7.29
C THR A 6 3.25 12.14 6.73
N ARG A 7 3.61 10.85 6.59
CA ARG A 7 2.68 9.82 6.17
C ARG A 7 1.60 9.67 7.23
N SER A 8 0.38 9.44 6.78
CA SER A 8 -0.74 9.09 7.65
C SER A 8 -0.45 7.81 8.43
N ALA A 9 -0.99 7.71 9.65
CA ALA A 9 -0.89 6.49 10.44
C ALA A 9 -1.52 5.28 9.72
N ALA A 10 -2.56 5.52 8.90
CA ALA A 10 -3.20 4.53 8.07
C ALA A 10 -2.25 3.95 7.01
N PHE A 11 -1.47 4.80 6.33
CA PHE A 11 -0.45 4.37 5.37
C PHE A 11 0.61 3.47 6.03
N ILE A 12 1.14 3.89 7.17
CA ILE A 12 2.16 3.13 7.91
C ILE A 12 1.62 1.78 8.42
N THR A 13 0.38 1.79 8.91
CA THR A 13 -0.31 0.56 9.35
C THR A 13 -0.52 -0.40 8.19
N TRP A 14 -0.96 0.10 7.03
CA TRP A 14 -1.17 -0.71 5.85
C TRP A 14 0.13 -1.36 5.35
N LEU A 15 1.23 -0.59 5.28
CA LEU A 15 2.55 -1.13 4.94
C LEU A 15 2.95 -2.25 5.90
N SER A 16 2.75 -2.05 7.19
CA SER A 16 3.07 -3.05 8.22
C SER A 16 2.20 -4.29 8.12
N ARG A 17 0.99 -4.22 7.57
CA ARG A 17 0.12 -5.40 7.41
C ARG A 17 0.48 -6.20 6.16
N HIS A 18 0.65 -5.52 5.04
CA HIS A 18 0.74 -6.16 3.73
C HIS A 18 2.17 -6.37 3.25
N MET A 19 3.12 -5.57 3.72
CA MET A 19 4.51 -5.57 3.21
C MET A 19 5.53 -6.14 4.21
N ARG A 20 5.08 -6.89 5.24
CA ARG A 20 5.98 -7.57 6.20
C ARG A 20 6.69 -8.78 5.60
N ARG A 21 6.18 -9.33 4.51
CA ARG A 21 6.83 -10.40 3.75
C ARG A 21 7.27 -9.85 2.39
N PRO A 22 8.43 -10.28 1.88
CA PRO A 22 8.96 -9.77 0.61
C PRO A 22 8.11 -10.16 -0.60
N VAL A 23 7.18 -11.11 -0.42
CA VAL A 23 6.35 -11.69 -1.46
C VAL A 23 4.91 -11.64 -1.00
N LEU A 24 4.05 -10.99 -1.79
CA LEU A 24 2.60 -11.05 -1.66
C LEU A 24 2.12 -12.22 -2.53
N ASP A 25 1.46 -13.21 -1.92
CA ASP A 25 0.69 -14.19 -2.70
C ASP A 25 -0.52 -13.51 -3.36
N GLU A 26 -1.10 -14.14 -4.39
CA GLU A 26 -2.20 -13.56 -5.17
C GLU A 26 -3.41 -13.18 -4.30
N ALA A 27 -3.75 -14.01 -3.30
CA ALA A 27 -4.87 -13.76 -2.40
C ALA A 27 -4.62 -12.59 -1.42
N ALA A 28 -3.38 -12.39 -1.01
CA ALA A 28 -2.95 -11.26 -0.20
C ALA A 28 -2.81 -10.00 -1.06
N TYR A 29 -2.37 -10.15 -2.31
CA TYR A 29 -2.35 -9.06 -3.28
C TYR A 29 -3.76 -8.52 -3.52
N ASP A 30 -4.78 -9.33 -3.78
CA ASP A 30 -6.15 -8.84 -4.03
C ASP A 30 -6.71 -7.96 -2.88
N ARG A 31 -6.32 -8.28 -1.65
CA ARG A 31 -6.78 -7.54 -0.46
C ARG A 31 -6.08 -6.19 -0.28
N ALA A 32 -4.82 -6.08 -0.70
CA ALA A 32 -3.99 -4.91 -0.37
C ALA A 32 -4.44 -3.63 -1.13
N PRO A 33 -4.66 -3.62 -2.46
CA PRO A 33 -5.24 -2.49 -3.19
C PRO A 33 -6.69 -2.18 -2.76
N LEU A 34 -7.48 -3.20 -2.43
CA LEU A 34 -8.85 -2.99 -1.94
C LEU A 34 -8.87 -2.25 -0.60
N GLU A 35 -8.03 -2.65 0.35
CA GLU A 35 -7.89 -1.93 1.63
C GLU A 35 -7.34 -0.51 1.40
N ALA A 36 -6.39 -0.33 0.48
CA ALA A 36 -5.86 0.98 0.13
C ALA A 36 -6.93 1.92 -0.44
N ALA A 37 -7.78 1.42 -1.35
CA ALA A 37 -8.90 2.19 -1.91
C ALA A 37 -9.92 2.58 -0.83
N ASN A 38 -10.23 1.68 0.11
CA ASN A 38 -11.12 1.97 1.24
C ASN A 38 -10.55 3.06 2.16
N LEU A 39 -9.24 3.05 2.41
CA LEU A 39 -8.57 4.07 3.22
C LEU A 39 -8.63 5.45 2.55
N GLU A 40 -8.47 5.51 1.22
CA GLU A 40 -8.55 6.76 0.45
C GLU A 40 -9.98 7.30 0.42
N HIS A 41 -10.96 6.43 0.17
CA HIS A 41 -12.38 6.77 0.20
C HIS A 41 -12.81 7.36 1.55
N ARG A 42 -12.29 6.82 2.66
CA ARG A 42 -12.51 7.31 4.02
C ARG A 42 -11.65 8.53 4.39
N ARG A 43 -10.85 9.04 3.45
CA ARG A 43 -9.90 10.15 3.62
C ARG A 43 -8.88 9.91 4.73
N GLN A 44 -8.57 8.65 5.04
CA GLN A 44 -7.56 8.26 6.02
C GLN A 44 -6.15 8.27 5.43
N VAL A 45 -6.05 8.14 4.11
CA VAL A 45 -4.84 8.39 3.32
C VAL A 45 -5.17 9.41 2.23
N SER A 46 -4.18 10.16 1.80
CA SER A 46 -4.27 11.02 0.63
C SER A 46 -4.28 10.20 -0.67
N HIS A 47 -4.74 10.81 -1.77
CA HIS A 47 -4.67 10.20 -3.10
C HIS A 47 -3.23 9.80 -3.49
N GLY A 48 -2.23 10.63 -3.13
CA GLY A 48 -0.83 10.32 -3.39
C GLY A 48 -0.32 9.11 -2.61
N GLU A 49 -0.73 8.97 -1.34
CA GLU A 49 -0.43 7.79 -0.54
C GLU A 49 -1.09 6.53 -1.10
N TRP A 50 -2.35 6.62 -1.54
CA TRP A 50 -3.05 5.52 -2.19
C TRP A 50 -2.32 5.02 -3.44
N LEU A 51 -1.92 5.92 -4.33
CA LEU A 51 -1.15 5.56 -5.52
C LEU A 51 0.16 4.82 -5.17
N GLU A 52 0.83 5.26 -4.10
CA GLU A 52 2.05 4.62 -3.63
C GLU A 52 1.80 3.23 -3.04
N MET A 53 0.72 3.06 -2.28
CA MET A 53 0.30 1.76 -1.75
C MET A 53 0.05 0.76 -2.90
N VAL A 54 -0.74 1.16 -3.90
CA VAL A 54 -1.03 0.31 -5.07
C VAL A 54 0.25 -0.04 -5.83
N ARG A 55 1.13 0.94 -6.09
CA ARG A 55 2.42 0.68 -6.76
C ARG A 55 3.30 -0.29 -5.98
N THR A 56 3.30 -0.19 -4.65
CA THR A 56 4.07 -1.07 -3.77
C THR A 56 3.54 -2.50 -3.83
N ALA A 57 2.21 -2.69 -3.75
CA ALA A 57 1.58 -4.00 -3.91
C ALA A 57 1.89 -4.62 -5.27
N ASN A 58 1.82 -3.84 -6.36
CA ASN A 58 2.10 -4.34 -7.71
C ASN A 58 3.53 -4.83 -7.85
N ARG A 59 4.50 -4.11 -7.27
CA ARG A 59 5.92 -4.52 -7.30
C ARG A 59 6.13 -5.84 -6.55
N ALA A 60 5.49 -6.00 -5.39
CA ALA A 60 5.60 -7.22 -4.61
C ALA A 60 5.00 -8.45 -5.31
N LEU A 61 3.93 -8.28 -6.09
CA LEU A 61 3.36 -9.36 -6.91
C LEU A 61 4.26 -9.73 -8.09
N ILE A 62 4.82 -8.72 -8.79
CA ILE A 62 5.72 -8.95 -9.93
C ILE A 62 6.96 -9.74 -9.49
N GLN A 63 7.50 -9.46 -8.29
CA GLN A 63 8.64 -10.20 -7.73
C GLN A 63 8.33 -11.68 -7.42
N TRP A 64 7.06 -12.08 -7.35
CA TRP A 64 6.66 -13.48 -7.22
C TRP A 64 6.54 -14.21 -8.56
N SER A 65 6.26 -13.48 -9.64
CA SER A 65 5.90 -14.04 -10.96
C SER A 65 7.11 -14.29 -11.87
N VAL A 66 8.34 -14.21 -11.34
CA VAL A 66 9.63 -14.42 -12.03
C VAL A 66 10.40 -15.50 -11.31
#